data_AF-A0A1G0PLJ3-F1
#
_entry.id   AF-A0A1G0PLJ3-F1
#
_cell.length_a   1.000
_cell.length_b   1.000
_cell.length_c   1.000
_cell.angle_alpha   90.00
_cell.angle_beta   90.00
_cell.angle_gamma   90.00
#
_symmetry.space_group_name_H-M   'P 1'
#
loop_
_entity.id
_entity.type
_entity.pdbx_description
1 polymer ?
#
loop_
_entity_poly.entity_id
_entity_poly.type
_entity_poly.pdbx_seq_one_letter_code
_entity_poly.pdbx_strand_id
1 'polypeptide(L)'
;MKKIFSFILLIIFVGFVFGFTNTSLQEEEPAGKKIFIANKCVTCHSVKAEDLISNTKLKNVPDLSDVGTRRNADFIMKFITKKEKLNNKLHMIAFKGSDEDLQTLAKWLETLKPSEVK
;
A
#
# COMPACT_ATOMS: atom_id res chain seq x y z
N MET A 1 -48.16 7.96 -30.12
CA MET A 1 -47.18 8.73 -29.29
C MET A 1 -46.81 8.04 -27.99
N LYS A 2 -47.75 7.50 -27.20
CA LYS A 2 -47.49 6.78 -25.92
C LYS A 2 -46.55 5.56 -26.04
N LYS A 3 -46.64 4.79 -27.15
CA LYS A 3 -45.79 3.60 -27.40
C LYS A 3 -44.34 3.93 -27.81
N ILE A 4 -44.14 5.03 -28.55
CA ILE A 4 -42.79 5.53 -28.90
C ILE A 4 -42.08 6.06 -27.65
N PHE A 5 -42.79 6.80 -26.80
CA PHE A 5 -42.23 7.32 -25.54
C PHE A 5 -41.82 6.18 -24.59
N SER A 6 -42.61 5.09 -24.56
CA SER A 6 -42.31 3.89 -23.76
C SER A 6 -41.08 3.11 -24.27
N PHE A 7 -40.84 3.09 -25.59
CA PHE A 7 -39.67 2.44 -26.17
C PHE A 7 -38.38 3.24 -25.93
N ILE A 8 -38.46 4.57 -25.99
CA ILE A 8 -37.32 5.46 -25.70
C ILE A 8 -36.92 5.36 -24.23
N LEU A 9 -37.89 5.29 -23.31
CA LEU A 9 -37.64 5.09 -21.88
C LEU A 9 -36.97 3.74 -21.59
N LEU A 10 -37.34 2.68 -22.32
CA LEU A 10 -36.73 1.36 -22.19
C LEU A 10 -35.26 1.35 -22.67
N ILE A 11 -34.94 2.01 -23.79
CA ILE A 11 -33.57 2.09 -24.34
C ILE A 11 -32.66 2.92 -23.42
N ILE A 12 -33.17 4.01 -22.85
CA ILE A 12 -32.42 4.83 -21.88
C ILE A 12 -32.16 4.03 -20.60
N PHE A 13 -33.13 3.24 -20.14
CA PHE A 13 -32.96 2.38 -18.97
C PHE A 13 -31.91 1.27 -19.21
N VAL A 14 -31.90 0.63 -20.37
CA VAL A 14 -30.86 -0.37 -20.72
C VAL A 14 -29.48 0.28 -20.86
N GLY A 15 -29.38 1.46 -21.48
CA GLY A 15 -28.13 2.21 -21.60
C GLY A 15 -27.57 2.69 -20.26
N PHE A 16 -28.44 3.05 -19.31
CA PHE A 16 -28.06 3.45 -17.96
C PHE A 16 -27.55 2.26 -17.13
N VAL A 17 -28.17 1.08 -17.26
CA VAL A 17 -27.72 -0.16 -16.61
C VAL A 17 -26.39 -0.65 -17.19
N PHE A 18 -26.15 -0.51 -18.50
CA PHE A 18 -24.87 -0.87 -19.13
C PHE A 18 -23.73 0.12 -18.84
N GLY A 19 -24.04 1.40 -18.62
CA GLY A 19 -23.05 2.42 -18.25
C GLY A 19 -22.57 2.31 -16.80
N PHE A 20 -23.40 1.77 -15.90
CA PHE A 20 -23.10 1.68 -14.47
C PHE A 20 -22.20 0.49 -14.09
N THR A 21 -22.11 -0.56 -14.92
CA THR A 21 -21.36 -1.79 -14.60
C THR A 21 -19.85 -1.69 -14.81
N ASN A 22 -19.34 -0.61 -15.38
CA ASN A 22 -17.92 -0.45 -15.72
C ASN A 22 -17.11 0.42 -14.75
N THR A 23 -17.70 0.88 -13.64
CA THR A 23 -16.88 1.42 -12.54
C THR A 23 -16.36 0.26 -11.72
N SER A 24 -15.35 -0.43 -12.25
CA SER A 24 -14.52 -1.31 -11.45
C SER A 24 -14.02 -0.49 -10.26
N LEU A 25 -14.33 -0.95 -9.04
CA LEU A 25 -13.67 -0.53 -7.81
C LEU A 25 -12.21 -0.95 -7.92
N GLN A 26 -11.43 -0.27 -8.75
CA GLN A 26 -10.00 -0.45 -8.82
C GLN A 26 -9.47 0.19 -7.55
N GLU A 27 -9.27 -0.63 -6.52
CA GLU A 27 -8.57 -0.24 -5.30
C GLU A 27 -7.20 0.29 -5.75
N GLU A 28 -7.03 1.61 -5.75
CA GLU A 28 -5.78 2.21 -6.18
C GLU A 28 -4.67 1.70 -5.27
N GLU A 29 -3.67 1.04 -5.87
CA GLU A 29 -2.54 0.52 -5.12
C GLU A 29 -1.89 1.66 -4.31
N PRO A 30 -1.71 1.50 -2.98
CA PRO A 30 -1.22 2.56 -2.11
C PRO A 30 0.10 3.15 -2.60
N ALA A 31 0.22 4.48 -2.63
CA ALA A 31 1.44 5.16 -3.07
C ALA A 31 2.69 4.69 -2.32
N GLY A 32 2.58 4.43 -1.01
CA GLY A 32 3.67 3.90 -0.21
C GLY A 32 4.13 2.50 -0.63
N LYS A 33 3.22 1.64 -1.09
CA LYS A 33 3.55 0.32 -1.65
C LYS A 33 4.39 0.44 -2.91
N LYS A 34 4.00 1.35 -3.82
CA LYS A 34 4.77 1.67 -5.03
C LYS A 34 6.18 2.15 -4.69
N ILE A 35 6.31 3.05 -3.71
CA ILE A 35 7.61 3.58 -3.24
C ILE A 35 8.46 2.46 -2.63
N PHE A 36 7.87 1.55 -1.84
CA PHE A 36 8.57 0.40 -1.25
C PHE A 36 9.21 -0.50 -2.32
N ILE A 37 8.48 -0.76 -3.41
CA ILE A 37 8.97 -1.55 -4.54
C ILE A 37 10.05 -0.76 -5.31
N ALA A 38 9.77 0.50 -5.66
CA ALA A 38 10.68 1.36 -6.42
C ALA A 38 12.03 1.58 -5.71
N ASN A 39 12.01 1.71 -4.38
CA ASN A 39 13.21 1.85 -3.55
C ASN A 39 13.83 0.51 -3.13
N LYS A 40 13.39 -0.61 -3.72
CA LYS A 40 13.96 -1.96 -3.54
C LYS A 40 13.91 -2.46 -2.09
N CYS A 41 12.96 -1.98 -1.29
CA CYS A 41 12.80 -2.45 0.09
C CYS A 41 12.45 -3.95 0.15
N VAL A 42 11.72 -4.44 -0.86
CA VAL A 42 11.34 -5.86 -1.02
C VAL A 42 12.55 -6.79 -1.20
N THR A 43 13.70 -6.27 -1.62
CA THR A 43 14.93 -7.07 -1.73
C THR A 43 15.40 -7.63 -0.38
N CYS A 44 15.00 -7.03 0.74
CA CYS A 44 15.30 -7.54 2.08
C CYS A 44 14.05 -7.87 2.89
N HIS A 45 13.02 -7.03 2.82
CA HIS A 45 11.84 -7.14 3.68
C HIS A 45 10.64 -7.71 2.91
N SER A 46 9.95 -8.67 3.50
CA SER A 46 8.62 -9.09 3.02
C SER A 46 7.54 -8.20 3.64
N VAL A 47 6.44 -8.03 2.89
CA VAL A 47 5.13 -7.57 3.38
C VAL A 47 4.11 -8.59 2.87
N LYS A 48 4.04 -9.74 3.54
CA LYS A 48 3.16 -10.86 3.15
C LYS A 48 1.69 -10.48 3.10
N ALA A 49 1.22 -9.57 3.97
CA ALA A 49 -0.16 -9.06 3.91
C ALA A 49 -0.47 -8.30 2.61
N GLU A 50 0.56 -7.92 1.85
CA GLU A 50 0.47 -7.15 0.60
C GLU A 50 1.03 -7.95 -0.60
N ASP A 51 1.21 -9.26 -0.42
CA ASP A 51 1.81 -10.18 -1.40
C ASP A 51 3.23 -9.81 -1.87
N LEU A 52 3.97 -9.04 -1.05
CA LEU A 52 5.36 -8.69 -1.32
C LEU A 52 6.29 -9.67 -0.61
N ILE A 53 6.89 -10.58 -1.38
CA ILE A 53 7.78 -11.62 -0.83
C ILE A 53 9.24 -11.30 -1.16
N SER A 54 10.06 -11.15 -0.11
CA SER A 54 11.50 -11.03 -0.27
C SER A 54 12.13 -12.38 -0.62
N ASN A 55 13.14 -12.35 -1.49
CA ASN A 55 14.00 -13.47 -1.84
C ASN A 55 15.37 -13.41 -1.13
N THR A 56 15.52 -12.57 -0.10
CA THR A 56 16.79 -12.42 0.61
C THR A 56 17.21 -13.70 1.33
N LYS A 57 18.52 -13.96 1.35
CA LYS A 57 19.14 -15.00 2.19
C LYS A 57 19.66 -14.44 3.52
N LEU A 58 19.51 -13.12 3.74
CA LEU A 58 19.93 -12.48 4.97
C LEU A 58 19.11 -13.00 6.15
N LYS A 59 19.80 -13.38 7.23
CA LYS A 59 19.14 -13.81 8.47
C LYS A 59 18.62 -12.60 9.23
N ASN A 60 17.55 -12.79 10.00
CA ASN A 60 16.97 -11.80 10.92
C ASN A 60 16.43 -10.53 10.25
N VAL A 61 16.02 -10.61 8.98
CA VAL A 61 15.25 -9.52 8.36
C VAL A 61 13.77 -9.72 8.68
N PRO A 62 13.12 -8.78 9.39
CA PRO A 62 11.73 -8.93 9.78
C PRO A 62 10.78 -8.77 8.60
N ASP A 63 9.68 -9.52 8.65
CA ASP A 63 8.47 -9.23 7.89
C ASP A 63 7.82 -7.94 8.43
N LEU A 64 7.26 -7.11 7.55
CA LEU A 64 6.71 -5.81 7.89
C LEU A 64 5.18 -5.75 7.80
N SER A 65 4.49 -6.88 7.59
CA SER A 65 3.02 -6.96 7.45
C SER A 65 2.24 -6.37 8.63
N ASP A 66 2.88 -6.29 9.80
CA ASP A 66 2.27 -5.83 11.04
C ASP A 66 3.11 -4.72 11.72
N VAL A 67 4.04 -4.08 11.00
CA VAL A 67 5.00 -3.13 11.59
C VAL A 67 4.29 -1.94 12.24
N GLY A 68 3.14 -1.54 11.71
CA GLY A 68 2.28 -0.48 12.23
C GLY A 68 1.67 -0.76 13.61
N THR A 69 1.71 -2.02 14.10
CA THR A 69 1.31 -2.34 15.48
C THR A 69 2.38 -1.94 16.50
N ARG A 70 3.64 -1.82 16.06
CA ARG A 70 4.80 -1.59 16.95
C ARG A 70 5.44 -0.24 16.74
N ARG A 71 5.30 0.37 15.56
CA ARG A 71 6.04 1.56 15.13
C ARG A 71 5.14 2.52 14.35
N ASN A 72 5.28 3.81 14.65
CA ASN A 72 4.64 4.89 13.91
C ASN A 72 5.54 5.41 12.77
N ALA A 73 5.00 6.25 11.89
CA ALA A 73 5.74 6.81 10.76
C ALA A 73 7.00 7.56 11.22
N ASP A 74 6.91 8.38 12.27
CA ASP A 74 8.04 9.16 12.78
C ASP A 74 9.25 8.30 13.17
N PHE A 75 9.01 7.20 13.90
CA PHE A 75 10.06 6.25 14.23
C PHE A 75 10.62 5.60 12.98
N ILE A 76 9.75 5.15 12.07
CA ILE A 76 10.15 4.46 10.83
C ILE A 76 11.08 5.37 10.02
N MET A 77 10.71 6.64 9.82
CA MET A 77 11.51 7.63 9.11
C MET A 77 12.88 7.79 9.75
N LYS A 78 12.95 7.99 11.07
CA LYS A 78 14.23 8.15 11.77
C LYS A 78 15.08 6.88 11.71
N PHE A 79 14.48 5.70 11.83
CA PHE A 79 15.21 4.43 11.80
C PHE A 79 15.83 4.16 10.43
N ILE A 80 15.06 4.27 9.35
CA ILE A 80 15.55 3.99 7.99
C ILE A 80 16.46 5.09 7.43
N THR A 81 16.46 6.28 8.04
CA THR A 81 17.47 7.33 7.80
C THR A 81 18.66 7.28 8.76
N LYS A 82 18.76 6.24 9.61
CA LYS A 82 19.83 6.04 10.60
C LYS A 82 19.95 7.13 11.68
N LYS A 83 18.86 7.86 11.95
CA LYS A 83 18.74 8.86 13.02
C LYS A 83 18.24 8.27 14.35
N GLU A 84 17.72 7.04 14.33
CA GLU A 84 17.22 6.32 15.51
C GLU A 84 17.71 4.86 15.48
N LYS A 85 17.80 4.23 16.66
CA LYS A 85 18.21 2.82 16.80
C LYS A 85 17.04 1.93 17.21
N LEU A 86 17.06 0.68 16.74
CA LEU A 86 16.22 -0.40 17.23
C LEU A 86 17.13 -1.46 17.87
N ASN A 87 16.95 -1.75 19.16
CA ASN A 87 17.77 -2.71 19.89
C ASN A 87 19.29 -2.42 19.75
N ASN A 88 19.68 -1.16 19.96
CA ASN A 88 21.04 -0.62 19.78
C ASN A 88 21.63 -0.75 18.38
N LYS A 89 20.84 -1.10 17.36
CA LYS A 89 21.29 -1.21 15.97
C LYS A 89 20.62 -0.15 15.10
N LEU A 90 21.36 0.41 14.16
CA LEU A 90 20.81 1.23 13.08
C LEU A 90 20.22 0.31 12.00
N HIS A 91 19.31 0.84 11.18
CA HIS A 91 18.89 0.13 9.97
C HIS A 91 20.11 -0.15 9.07
N MET A 92 20.14 -1.27 8.35
CA MET A 92 21.32 -1.72 7.61
C MET A 92 21.77 -0.71 6.55
N ILE A 93 20.80 -0.19 5.79
CA ILE A 93 21.01 0.81 4.74
C ILE A 93 20.29 2.11 5.09
N ALA A 94 20.83 3.26 4.69
CA ALA A 94 20.09 4.51 4.79
C ALA A 94 19.19 4.67 3.56
N PHE A 95 17.95 5.12 3.76
CA PHE A 95 17.04 5.50 2.69
C PHE A 95 17.66 6.60 1.81
N LYS A 96 17.39 6.56 0.49
CA LYS A 96 17.99 7.45 -0.52
C LYS A 96 16.97 8.17 -1.42
N GLY A 97 15.67 7.94 -1.23
CA GLY A 97 14.62 8.69 -1.93
C GLY A 97 14.44 10.10 -1.35
N SER A 98 13.45 10.83 -1.87
CA SER A 98 13.13 12.18 -1.38
C SER A 98 12.44 12.16 -0.01
N ASP A 99 12.35 13.31 0.65
CA ASP A 99 11.66 13.42 1.93
C ASP A 99 10.14 13.17 1.80
N GLU A 100 9.54 13.51 0.66
CA GLU A 100 8.14 13.22 0.34
C GLU A 100 7.90 11.71 0.19
N ASP A 101 8.80 11.01 -0.52
CA ASP A 101 8.77 9.55 -0.65
C ASP A 101 8.96 8.89 0.72
N LEU A 102 9.90 9.40 1.52
CA LEU A 102 10.16 8.91 2.87
C LEU A 102 8.91 9.02 3.75
N GLN A 103 8.23 10.17 3.73
CA GLN A 103 7.02 10.40 4.50
C GLN A 103 5.87 9.50 4.03
N THR A 104 5.69 9.37 2.72
CA THR A 104 4.63 8.54 2.12
C THR A 104 4.84 7.06 2.43
N LEU A 105 6.09 6.58 2.29
CA LEU A 105 6.48 5.21 2.64
C LEU A 105 6.23 4.91 4.12
N ALA A 106 6.69 5.79 5.02
CA ALA A 106 6.58 5.57 6.45
C ALA A 106 5.12 5.57 6.93
N LYS A 107 4.28 6.46 6.39
CA LYS A 107 2.83 6.49 6.67
C LYS A 107 2.15 5.20 6.23
N TRP A 108 2.46 4.71 5.03
CA TRP A 108 1.90 3.43 4.57
C TRP A 108 2.35 2.27 5.48
N LEU A 109 3.64 2.18 5.83
CA LEU A 109 4.12 1.14 6.76
C LEU A 109 3.42 1.21 8.13
N GLU A 110 3.09 2.40 8.63
CA GLU A 110 2.31 2.57 9.87
C GLU A 110 0.87 2.05 9.76
N THR A 111 0.28 2.02 8.56
CA THR A 111 -1.05 1.43 8.34
C THR A 111 -1.04 -0.10 8.35
N LEU A 112 0.13 -0.73 8.18
CA LEU A 112 0.28 -2.19 8.15
C LEU A 112 0.09 -2.77 9.55
N LYS A 113 -1.15 -3.14 9.85
CA LYS A 113 -1.59 -3.79 11.06
C LYS A 113 -2.32 -5.07 10.64
N PRO A 114 -2.29 -6.14 11.47
CA PRO A 114 -3.14 -7.30 11.23
C PRO A 114 -4.57 -6.77 11.04
N SER A 115 -5.18 -7.11 9.90
CA SER A 115 -6.60 -6.91 9.75
C SER A 115 -7.27 -7.59 10.94
N GLU A 116 -8.07 -6.85 11.70
CA GLU A 116 -9.00 -7.45 12.64
C GLU A 116 -9.74 -8.53 11.86
N VAL A 117 -9.57 -9.79 12.29
CA VAL A 117 -10.29 -10.92 11.72
C VAL A 117 -11.77 -10.56 11.82
N LYS A 118 -12.40 -10.28 10.68
CA LYS A 118 -13.86 -10.27 10.58
C LYS A 118 -14.39 -11.69 10.71
#